data_AF-A0A6C0J289-F1
#
_entry.id   AF-A0A6C0J289-F1
#
_cell.length_a   1.000
_cell.length_b   1.000
_cell.length_c   1.000
_cell.angle_alpha   90.00
_cell.angle_beta   90.00
_cell.angle_gamma   90.00
#
_symmetry.space_group_name_H-M   'P 1'
#
loop_
_entity.id
_entity.type
_entity.pdbx_description
1 polymer ?
#
loop_
_entity_poly.entity_id
_entity_poly.type
_entity_poly.pdbx_seq_one_letter_code
_entity_poly.pdbx_strand_id
1 'polypeptide(L)'
;MTSQQTDDMINDIISNEKMEPTEEELNDFKNFVNDWFKYDDQIRKLVIAIKERKNYQRVLNTKIQDFMTKFNYNDLNTQYGRIKANTKNVKVPIKITDIRERILKYKELSGEDLLKQIFEEDRQIVTKKNIKRIIPKVSITL
;
A
#
# COMPACT_ATOMS: atom_id res chain seq x y z
N MET A 1 31.93 42.08 38.11
CA MET A 1 31.61 42.13 36.67
C MET A 1 30.56 41.08 36.25
N THR A 2 30.01 40.29 37.17
CA THR A 2 29.04 39.20 36.88
C THR A 2 27.57 39.59 37.02
N SER A 3 27.28 40.73 37.65
CA SER A 3 25.91 41.22 37.90
C SER A 3 25.25 41.79 36.64
N GLN A 4 25.99 42.57 35.84
CA GLN A 4 25.46 43.12 34.58
C GLN A 4 25.08 42.05 33.55
N GLN A 5 25.90 41.00 33.40
CA GLN A 5 25.62 39.91 32.45
C GLN A 5 24.42 39.04 32.83
N THR A 6 24.10 38.96 34.12
CA THR A 6 22.93 38.20 34.61
C THR A 6 21.65 39.02 34.49
N ASP A 7 21.73 40.34 34.68
CA ASP A 7 20.62 41.26 34.44
C ASP A 7 20.26 41.34 32.94
N ASP A 8 21.24 41.31 32.03
CA ASP A 8 20.99 41.28 30.58
C ASP A 8 20.33 39.97 30.13
N MET A 9 20.78 38.81 30.64
CA MET A 9 20.14 37.51 30.35
C MET A 9 18.72 37.42 30.91
N ILE A 10 18.45 38.01 32.07
CA ILE A 10 17.11 38.04 32.68
C ILE A 10 16.21 39.01 31.91
N ASN A 11 16.74 40.12 31.41
CA ASN A 11 15.99 41.04 30.56
C ASN A 11 15.63 40.43 29.21
N ASP A 12 16.49 39.61 28.60
CA ASP A 12 16.16 38.88 27.36
C ASP A 12 15.09 37.79 27.58
N ILE A 13 15.01 37.20 28.78
CA ILE A 13 14.00 36.18 29.14
C ILE A 13 12.66 36.82 29.57
N ILE A 14 12.70 37.98 30.24
CA ILE A 14 11.52 38.75 30.66
C ILE A 14 10.93 39.55 29.49
N SER A 15 11.78 39.96 28.54
CA SER A 15 11.38 40.44 27.22
C SER A 15 10.91 39.28 26.35
N ASN A 16 9.91 38.53 26.81
CA ASN A 16 8.89 37.98 25.93
C ASN A 16 8.15 39.17 25.28
N GLU A 17 8.87 40.06 24.59
CA GLU A 17 8.29 40.83 23.51
C GLU A 17 7.70 39.77 22.61
N LYS A 18 6.38 39.68 22.62
CA LYS A 18 5.66 38.95 21.59
C LYS A 18 6.16 39.57 20.29
N MET A 19 7.04 38.86 19.60
CA MET A 19 7.53 39.27 18.30
C MET A 19 6.29 39.21 17.39
N GLU A 20 5.62 40.36 17.28
CA GLU A 20 4.43 40.48 16.47
C GLU A 20 4.89 40.36 15.01
N PRO A 21 4.28 39.46 14.22
CA PRO A 21 4.67 39.28 12.84
C PRO A 21 4.51 40.61 12.11
N THR A 22 5.47 40.93 11.27
CA THR A 22 5.32 42.06 10.35
C THR A 22 4.11 41.84 9.45
N GLU A 23 3.55 42.92 8.92
CA GLU A 23 2.36 42.83 8.06
C GLU A 23 2.62 41.95 6.83
N GLU A 24 3.85 41.98 6.30
CA GLU A 24 4.30 41.13 5.19
C GLU A 24 4.34 39.65 5.61
N GLU A 25 4.98 39.30 6.73
CA GLU A 25 5.03 37.93 7.24
C GLU A 25 3.63 37.37 7.54
N LEU A 26 2.74 38.21 8.07
CA LEU A 26 1.37 37.82 8.34
C LEU A 26 0.57 37.59 7.06
N ASN A 27 0.81 38.40 6.02
CA ASN A 27 0.17 38.24 4.72
C ASN A 27 0.65 36.97 4.00
N ASP A 28 1.96 36.71 4.04
CA ASP A 28 2.55 35.49 3.49
C ASP A 28 2.05 34.25 4.23
N PHE A 29 1.97 34.31 5.56
CA PHE A 29 1.40 33.23 6.36
C PHE A 29 -0.07 32.95 5.97
N LYS A 30 -0.90 33.99 5.79
CA LYS A 30 -2.28 33.82 5.32
C LYS A 30 -2.32 33.16 3.94
N ASN A 31 -1.43 33.54 3.02
CA ASN A 31 -1.34 32.92 1.70
C ASN A 31 -0.94 31.44 1.79
N PHE A 32 0.04 31.10 2.63
CA PHE A 32 0.43 29.71 2.86
C PHE A 32 -0.69 28.87 3.45
N VAL A 33 -1.42 29.41 4.44
CA VAL A 33 -2.57 28.72 5.03
C VAL A 33 -3.66 28.50 3.98
N ASN A 34 -3.97 29.50 3.17
CA ASN A 34 -4.97 29.39 2.09
C ASN A 34 -4.57 28.34 1.05
N ASP A 35 -3.32 28.37 0.58
CA ASP A 35 -2.82 27.39 -0.38
C ASP A 35 -2.77 25.98 0.23
N TRP A 36 -2.42 25.86 1.50
CA TRP A 36 -2.43 24.60 2.22
C TRP A 36 -3.85 23.99 2.23
N PHE A 37 -4.87 24.76 2.60
CA PHE A 37 -6.26 24.29 2.58
C PHE A 37 -6.73 23.92 1.17
N LYS A 38 -6.36 24.73 0.18
CA LYS A 38 -6.67 24.46 -1.23
C LYS A 38 -6.06 23.14 -1.70
N TYR A 39 -4.79 22.88 -1.41
CA TYR A 39 -4.13 21.64 -1.79
C TYR A 39 -4.65 20.45 -1.00
N ASP A 40 -4.91 20.59 0.30
CA ASP A 40 -5.49 19.53 1.12
C ASP A 40 -6.86 19.08 0.60
N ASP A 41 -7.74 20.01 0.24
CA ASP A 41 -9.04 19.71 -0.37
C ASP A 41 -8.90 19.05 -1.75
N GLN A 42 -7.96 19.52 -2.58
CA GLN A 42 -7.67 18.89 -3.88
C GLN A 42 -7.17 17.46 -3.70
N ILE A 43 -6.25 17.22 -2.76
CA ILE A 43 -5.75 15.89 -2.43
C ILE A 43 -6.91 14.99 -1.98
N ARG A 44 -7.77 15.47 -1.06
CA ARG A 44 -8.94 14.70 -0.61
C ARG A 44 -9.85 14.30 -1.77
N LYS A 45 -10.16 15.23 -2.69
CA LYS A 45 -10.96 14.93 -3.89
C LYS A 45 -10.28 13.90 -4.81
N LEU A 46 -8.98 14.06 -5.06
CA LEU A 46 -8.21 13.14 -5.90
C LEU A 46 -8.12 11.74 -5.28
N VAL A 47 -7.95 11.63 -3.97
CA VAL A 47 -7.92 10.35 -3.25
C VAL A 47 -9.25 9.59 -3.44
N ILE A 48 -10.39 10.27 -3.33
CA ILE A 48 -11.70 9.68 -3.58
C ILE A 48 -11.81 9.20 -5.04
N ALA A 49 -11.46 10.06 -6.00
CA ALA A 49 -11.50 9.71 -7.42
C ALA A 49 -10.58 8.53 -7.76
N ILE A 50 -9.39 8.44 -7.13
CA ILE A 50 -8.48 7.30 -7.26
C ILE A 50 -9.12 6.03 -6.71
N LYS A 51 -9.77 6.09 -5.54
CA LYS A 51 -10.44 4.95 -4.91
C LYS A 51 -11.56 4.40 -5.80
N GLU A 52 -12.38 5.28 -6.36
CA GLU A 52 -13.46 4.91 -7.28
C GLU A 52 -12.92 4.26 -8.56
N ARG A 53 -11.92 4.88 -9.20
CA ARG A 53 -11.27 4.36 -10.41
C ARG A 53 -10.60 3.01 -10.15
N LYS A 54 -9.93 2.82 -9.02
CA LYS A 54 -9.35 1.52 -8.62
C LYS A 54 -10.43 0.46 -8.42
N ASN A 55 -11.57 0.82 -7.82
CA ASN A 55 -12.68 -0.12 -7.65
C ASN A 55 -13.25 -0.55 -9.00
N TYR A 56 -13.48 0.39 -9.91
CA TYR A 56 -13.95 0.09 -11.26
C TYR A 56 -12.93 -0.78 -12.04
N GLN A 57 -11.65 -0.43 -11.96
CA GLN A 57 -10.57 -1.22 -12.55
C GLN A 57 -10.55 -2.64 -11.98
N ARG A 58 -10.77 -2.83 -10.67
CA ARG A 58 -10.85 -4.16 -10.05
C ARG A 58 -12.01 -4.98 -10.63
N VAL A 59 -13.19 -4.38 -10.77
CA VAL A 59 -14.36 -5.06 -11.36
C VAL A 59 -14.08 -5.45 -12.81
N LEU A 60 -13.48 -4.55 -13.61
CA LEU A 60 -13.07 -4.87 -14.98
C LEU A 60 -12.01 -5.97 -15.02
N ASN A 61 -11.03 -5.95 -14.12
CA ASN A 61 -9.98 -6.95 -14.06
C ASN A 61 -10.56 -8.35 -13.85
N THR A 62 -11.55 -8.51 -12.97
CA THR A 62 -12.24 -9.79 -12.79
C THR A 62 -12.90 -10.26 -14.08
N LYS A 63 -13.67 -9.40 -14.75
CA LYS A 63 -14.35 -9.74 -16.01
C LYS A 63 -13.37 -10.14 -17.11
N ILE A 64 -12.28 -9.38 -17.27
CA ILE A 64 -11.23 -9.66 -18.27
C ILE A 64 -10.52 -10.98 -17.93
N GLN A 65 -10.18 -11.20 -16.67
CA GLN A 65 -9.54 -12.43 -16.21
C GLN A 65 -10.41 -13.67 -16.47
N ASP A 66 -11.70 -13.58 -16.17
CA ASP A 66 -12.65 -14.67 -16.38
C ASP A 66 -12.78 -14.99 -17.87
N PHE A 67 -12.88 -13.95 -18.71
CA PHE A 67 -12.91 -14.11 -20.16
C PHE A 67 -11.62 -14.73 -20.71
N MET A 68 -10.46 -14.16 -20.39
CA MET A 68 -9.16 -14.68 -20.84
C MET A 68 -8.95 -16.12 -20.42
N THR A 69 -9.35 -16.48 -19.19
CA THR A 69 -9.21 -17.85 -18.71
C THR A 69 -10.21 -18.80 -19.39
N LYS A 70 -11.47 -18.38 -19.57
CA LYS A 70 -12.50 -19.19 -20.21
C LYS A 70 -12.11 -19.61 -21.63
N PHE A 71 -11.45 -18.72 -22.36
CA PHE A 71 -11.04 -18.95 -23.75
C PHE A 71 -9.54 -19.25 -23.90
N ASN A 72 -8.83 -19.46 -22.79
CA ASN A 72 -7.39 -19.78 -22.75
C ASN A 72 -6.49 -18.76 -23.51
N TYR A 73 -6.84 -17.47 -23.43
CA TYR A 73 -5.99 -16.39 -23.94
C TYR A 73 -4.88 -16.05 -22.95
N ASN A 74 -3.63 -16.12 -23.40
CA ASN A 74 -2.46 -15.77 -22.59
C ASN A 74 -2.14 -14.27 -22.61
N ASP A 75 -2.36 -13.61 -23.74
CA ASP A 75 -2.04 -12.20 -23.96
C ASP A 75 -3.13 -11.51 -24.77
N LEU A 76 -3.34 -10.23 -24.48
CA LEU A 76 -4.24 -9.34 -25.21
C LEU A 76 -3.51 -8.05 -25.58
N ASN A 77 -3.49 -7.72 -26.87
CA ASN A 77 -2.96 -6.46 -27.37
C ASN A 77 -4.10 -5.48 -27.62
N THR A 78 -3.94 -4.24 -27.16
CA THR A 78 -4.90 -3.16 -27.38
C THR A 78 -4.16 -1.92 -27.84
N GLN A 79 -4.88 -0.93 -28.38
CA GLN A 79 -4.31 0.38 -28.70
C GLN A 79 -3.65 1.07 -27.49
N TYR A 80 -4.07 0.72 -26.27
CA TYR A 80 -3.56 1.30 -25.02
C TYR A 80 -2.45 0.46 -24.38
N GLY A 81 -2.03 -0.64 -25.01
CA GLY A 81 -0.96 -1.52 -24.54
C GLY A 81 -1.36 -2.98 -24.41
N ARG A 82 -0.50 -3.78 -23.77
CA ARG A 82 -0.63 -5.23 -23.67
C ARG A 82 -0.98 -5.69 -22.26
N ILE A 83 -1.89 -6.65 -22.16
CA ILE A 83 -2.27 -7.35 -20.93
C ILE A 83 -1.86 -8.81 -21.06
N LYS A 84 -1.30 -9.38 -19.99
CA LYS A 84 -0.97 -10.80 -19.88
C LYS A 84 -1.77 -11.45 -18.76
N ALA A 85 -2.39 -12.58 -19.06
CA ALA A 85 -2.97 -13.46 -18.04
C ALA A 85 -1.87 -14.38 -17.48
N ASN A 86 -1.84 -14.55 -16.17
CA ASN A 86 -0.96 -15.50 -15.51
C ASN A 86 -1.80 -16.45 -14.66
N THR A 87 -1.46 -17.72 -14.77
CA THR A 87 -2.03 -18.80 -13.98
C THR A 87 -0.91 -19.47 -13.22
N LYS A 88 -1.02 -19.53 -11.89
CA LYS A 88 -0.02 -20.18 -11.03
C LYS A 88 -0.70 -21.15 -10.09
N ASN A 89 -0.22 -22.38 -10.09
CA ASN A 89 -0.61 -23.38 -9.11
C ASN A 89 0.17 -23.14 -7.82
N VAL A 90 -0.53 -22.95 -6.71
CA VAL A 90 0.07 -22.74 -5.39
C VAL A 90 -0.54 -23.69 -4.37
N LYS A 91 0.28 -24.22 -3.47
CA LYS A 91 -0.23 -24.98 -2.32
C LYS A 91 -0.97 -24.02 -1.37
N VAL A 92 -2.11 -24.45 -0.83
CA VAL A 92 -2.86 -23.66 0.15
C VAL A 92 -1.97 -23.41 1.39
N PRO A 93 -1.90 -22.17 1.89
CA PRO A 93 -1.23 -21.88 3.16
C PRO A 93 -1.92 -22.62 4.31
N ILE A 94 -1.12 -23.24 5.17
CA ILE A 94 -1.65 -23.97 6.33
C ILE A 94 -2.06 -22.97 7.42
N LYS A 95 -3.26 -23.14 7.96
CA LYS A 95 -3.75 -22.36 9.11
C LYS A 95 -3.55 -23.14 10.40
N ILE A 96 -3.45 -22.42 11.53
CA ILE A 96 -3.30 -23.02 12.87
C ILE A 96 -4.50 -23.93 13.22
N THR A 97 -5.69 -23.59 12.74
CA THR A 97 -6.90 -24.43 12.87
C THR A 97 -6.69 -25.79 12.22
N ASP A 98 -6.21 -25.79 10.98
CA ASP A 98 -5.99 -26.99 10.17
C ASP A 98 -4.90 -27.87 10.79
N ILE A 99 -3.87 -27.24 11.39
CA ILE A 99 -2.82 -27.95 12.14
C ILE A 99 -3.43 -28.68 13.33
N ARG A 100 -4.25 -28.01 14.15
CA ARG A 100 -4.88 -28.64 15.31
C ARG A 100 -5.76 -29.82 14.91
N GLU A 101 -6.59 -29.65 13.87
CA GLU A 101 -7.44 -30.72 13.34
C GLU A 101 -6.61 -31.92 12.86
N ARG A 102 -5.51 -31.67 12.14
CA ARG A 102 -4.61 -32.74 11.68
C ARG A 102 -3.90 -33.43 12.85
N ILE A 103 -3.44 -32.70 13.86
CA ILE A 103 -2.86 -33.29 15.09
C ILE A 103 -3.89 -34.18 15.79
N LEU A 104 -5.14 -33.73 15.90
CA LEU A 104 -6.24 -34.50 16.50
C LEU A 104 -6.60 -35.74 15.68
N LYS A 105 -6.47 -35.68 14.35
CA LYS A 105 -6.76 -36.79 13.43
C LYS A 105 -5.64 -37.85 13.41
N TYR A 106 -4.38 -37.42 13.53
CA TYR A 106 -3.21 -38.27 13.43
C TYR A 106 -2.49 -38.43 14.79
N LYS A 107 -3.26 -38.61 15.87
CA LYS A 107 -2.72 -38.78 17.25
C LYS A 107 -1.77 -39.97 17.41
N GLU A 108 -1.92 -40.96 16.53
CA GLU A 108 -1.12 -42.18 16.52
C GLU A 108 0.30 -41.95 15.96
N LEU A 109 0.52 -40.85 15.23
CA LEU A 109 1.82 -40.47 14.66
C LEU A 109 2.58 -39.55 15.61
N SER A 110 3.89 -39.76 15.73
CA SER A 110 4.77 -38.98 16.61
C SER A 110 5.87 -38.27 15.83
N GLY A 111 6.38 -37.17 16.38
CA GLY A 111 7.60 -36.51 15.92
C GLY A 111 7.57 -36.09 14.45
N GLU A 112 8.57 -36.53 13.69
CA GLU A 112 8.78 -36.16 12.29
C GLU A 112 7.66 -36.63 11.36
N ASP A 113 7.07 -37.79 11.62
CA ASP A 113 6.02 -38.36 10.76
C ASP A 113 4.73 -37.55 10.85
N LEU A 114 4.39 -37.07 12.04
CA LEU A 114 3.26 -36.16 12.23
C LEU A 114 3.50 -34.82 11.51
N LEU A 115 4.73 -34.29 11.54
CA LEU A 115 5.08 -33.06 10.83
C LEU A 115 4.97 -33.22 9.31
N LYS A 116 5.44 -34.34 8.75
CA LYS A 116 5.26 -34.64 7.32
C LYS A 116 3.78 -34.67 6.93
N GLN A 117 2.93 -35.30 7.75
CA GLN A 117 1.49 -35.35 7.49
C GLN A 117 0.81 -33.97 7.54
N ILE A 118 1.27 -33.11 8.43
CA ILE A 118 0.69 -31.77 8.62
C ILE A 118 1.15 -30.82 7.51
N PHE A 119 2.45 -30.82 7.19
CA PHE A 119 3.08 -29.77 6.38
C PHE A 119 3.38 -30.16 4.94
N GLU A 120 3.51 -31.44 4.65
CA GLU A 120 4.01 -31.93 3.36
C GLU A 120 2.95 -32.69 2.59
N GLU A 121 2.27 -33.63 3.25
CA GLU A 121 1.25 -34.49 2.64
C GLU A 121 -0.12 -33.79 2.49
N ASP A 122 -0.83 -34.15 1.42
CA ASP A 122 -2.20 -33.73 1.10
C ASP A 122 -2.45 -32.21 1.10
N ARG A 123 -1.43 -31.41 0.72
CA ARG A 123 -1.65 -29.98 0.52
C ARG A 123 -2.42 -29.75 -0.78
N GLN A 124 -3.66 -29.28 -0.63
CA GLN A 124 -4.49 -28.85 -1.74
C GLN A 124 -3.75 -27.80 -2.58
N ILE A 125 -3.73 -28.00 -3.89
CA ILE A 125 -3.16 -27.06 -4.85
C ILE A 125 -4.31 -26.25 -5.42
N VAL A 126 -4.21 -24.92 -5.31
CA VAL A 126 -5.19 -24.00 -5.85
C VAL A 126 -4.56 -23.20 -6.97
N THR A 127 -5.28 -23.10 -8.08
CA THR A 127 -4.87 -22.32 -9.23
C THR A 127 -5.22 -20.85 -9.01
N LYS A 128 -4.21 -20.03 -8.73
CA LYS A 128 -4.36 -18.57 -8.68
C LYS A 128 -4.24 -17.98 -10.08
N LYS A 129 -5.22 -17.18 -10.45
CA LYS A 129 -5.30 -16.48 -11.75
C LYS A 129 -5.20 -14.98 -11.52
N ASN A 130 -4.47 -14.28 -12.38
CA ASN A 130 -4.42 -12.82 -12.40
C ASN A 130 -4.15 -12.32 -13.82
N ILE A 131 -4.42 -11.03 -14.04
CA ILE A 131 -3.98 -10.32 -15.24
C ILE A 131 -3.06 -9.17 -14.86
N LYS A 132 -2.08 -8.86 -15.71
CA LYS A 132 -1.13 -7.75 -15.51
C LYS A 132 -0.90 -7.01 -16.81
N ARG A 133 -0.87 -5.67 -16.75
CA ARG A 133 -0.41 -4.82 -17.86
C ARG A 133 1.10 -4.95 -18.02
N ILE A 134 1.57 -5.17 -19.23
CA ILE A 134 3.00 -5.16 -19.56
C ILE A 134 3.39 -3.69 -19.80
N ILE A 135 4.26 -3.16 -18.94
CA ILE A 135 4.82 -1.82 -19.09
C ILE A 135 6.18 -1.96 -19.79
N PRO A 136 6.39 -1.33 -20.96
CA PRO A 136 7.68 -1.36 -21.63
C PRO A 136 8.75 -0.73 -20.74
N LYS A 137 9.93 -1.34 -20.68
CA LYS A 137 11.07 -0.73 -20.00
C LYS A 137 11.57 0.41 -20.88
N VAL A 138 11.42 1.65 -20.41
CA VAL A 138 12.08 2.80 -21.01
C VAL A 138 13.30 3.14 -20.14
N SER A 139 14.50 3.12 -20.73
CA SER A 139 15.69 3.68 -20.09
C SER A 139 15.63 5.19 -20.26
N ILE A 140 15.41 5.91 -19.17
CA ILE A 140 15.69 7.35 -19.13
C ILE A 140 17.16 7.45 -18.74
N THR A 141 18.03 7.33 -19.73
CA THR A 141 19.39 7.83 -19.57
C THR A 141 19.25 9.34 -19.68
N LEU A 142 19.32 10.03 -18.54
CA LEU A 142 19.49 11.49 -18.50
C LEU A 142 20.88 11.85 -19.00
#